data_AF-A0A377CBA1-F1
#
_entry.id   AF-A0A377CBA1-F1
#
_cell.length_a   1.000
_cell.length_b   1.000
_cell.length_c   1.000
_cell.angle_alpha   90.00
_cell.angle_beta   90.00
_cell.angle_gamma   90.00
#
_symmetry.space_group_name_H-M   'P 1'
#
loop_
_entity.id
_entity.type
_entity.pdbx_description
1 polymer ?
#
loop_
_entity_poly.entity_id
_entity_poly.type
_entity_poly.pdbx_seq_one_letter_code
_entity_poly.pdbx_strand_id
1 'polypeptide(L)'
;MCRDWPFFSTRLGMLEMVFAKADLWLAEYYDQRLVDKALWPLGKELRNLQEEDIKVVLAIANDSHLMADLPWIAESIQLRNIYTDPLNVLQASCCTAPARQKKKARNRILASNKR
;
A
#
# COMPACT_ATOMS: atom_id res chain seq x y z
N MET A 1 -9.71 -21.70 18.55
CA MET A 1 -10.47 -21.00 17.48
C MET A 1 -9.75 -21.09 16.14
N CYS A 2 -8.53 -20.54 15.97
CA CYS A 2 -7.81 -20.61 14.69
C CYS A 2 -7.47 -22.04 14.25
N ARG A 3 -7.03 -22.90 15.17
CA ARG A 3 -6.73 -24.31 14.86
C ARG A 3 -7.96 -25.20 14.70
N ASP A 4 -9.06 -24.84 15.34
CA ASP A 4 -10.24 -25.70 15.48
C ASP A 4 -11.37 -25.32 14.52
N TRP A 5 -11.28 -24.16 13.88
CA TRP A 5 -12.30 -23.65 12.96
C TRP A 5 -11.71 -23.28 11.60
N PRO A 6 -11.88 -24.16 10.59
CA PRO A 6 -11.36 -23.95 9.23
C PRO A 6 -11.78 -22.63 8.55
N PHE A 7 -12.96 -22.08 8.91
CA PHE A 7 -13.41 -20.79 8.38
C PHE A 7 -12.52 -19.64 8.87
N PHE A 8 -12.16 -19.64 10.15
CA PHE A 8 -11.39 -18.57 10.75
C PHE A 8 -9.92 -18.62 10.29
N SER A 9 -9.32 -19.82 10.21
CA SER A 9 -7.98 -19.99 9.65
C SER A 9 -7.91 -19.55 8.19
N THR A 10 -8.88 -19.94 7.36
CA THR A 10 -8.93 -19.52 5.95
C THR A 10 -9.03 -18.00 5.83
N ARG A 11 -9.84 -17.35 6.68
CA ARG A 11 -9.98 -15.89 6.68
C ARG A 11 -8.68 -15.19 7.08
N LEU A 12 -7.96 -15.70 8.07
CA LEU A 12 -6.65 -15.17 8.45
C LEU A 12 -5.61 -15.38 7.36
N GLY A 13 -5.53 -16.58 6.77
CA GLY A 13 -4.59 -16.85 5.67
C GLY A 13 -4.83 -15.95 4.44
N MET A 14 -6.09 -15.62 4.14
CA MET A 14 -6.40 -14.63 3.11
C MET A 14 -5.85 -13.23 3.46
N LEU A 15 -5.97 -12.80 4.72
CA LEU A 15 -5.42 -11.51 5.16
C LEU A 15 -3.89 -11.50 5.11
N GLU A 16 -3.24 -12.58 5.56
CA GLU A 16 -1.78 -12.70 5.48
C GLU A 16 -1.27 -12.58 4.04
N MET A 17 -1.98 -13.20 3.08
CA MET A 17 -1.63 -13.10 1.67
C MET A 17 -1.80 -11.68 1.11
N VAL A 18 -2.81 -10.94 1.57
CA VAL A 18 -3.01 -9.53 1.21
C VAL A 18 -1.88 -8.67 1.79
N PHE A 19 -1.53 -8.88 3.06
CA PHE A 19 -0.44 -8.14 3.70
C PHE A 19 0.92 -8.43 3.07
N ALA A 20 1.18 -9.67 2.63
CA ALA A 20 2.41 -10.03 1.92
C ALA A 20 2.58 -9.30 0.57
N LYS A 21 1.48 -8.85 -0.04
CA LYS A 21 1.48 -8.10 -1.32
C LYS A 21 1.50 -6.58 -1.12
N ALA A 22 1.23 -6.11 0.08
CA ALA A 22 1.12 -4.69 0.35
C ALA A 22 2.49 -4.12 0.72
N ASP A 23 2.84 -2.99 0.10
CA ASP A 23 4.10 -2.28 0.36
C ASP A 23 3.81 -0.89 0.93
N LEU A 24 4.16 -0.71 2.21
CA LEU A 24 3.96 0.54 2.95
C LEU A 24 4.87 1.67 2.45
N TRP A 25 6.09 1.33 2.02
CA TRP A 25 7.03 2.31 1.49
C TRP A 25 6.53 2.85 0.15
N LEU A 26 6.02 1.97 -0.71
CA LEU A 26 5.43 2.37 -1.97
C LEU A 26 4.16 3.20 -1.75
N ALA A 27 3.30 2.82 -0.80
CA ALA A 27 2.14 3.63 -0.43
C ALA A 27 2.54 5.05 0.02
N GLU A 28 3.59 5.17 0.83
CA GLU A 28 4.15 6.47 1.21
C GLU A 28 4.71 7.24 0.00
N TYR A 29 5.39 6.55 -0.92
CA TYR A 29 5.92 7.17 -2.14
C TYR A 29 4.80 7.80 -2.99
N TYR A 30 3.64 7.14 -3.08
CA TYR A 30 2.47 7.67 -3.77
C TYR A 30 1.91 8.92 -3.06
N ASP A 31 1.80 8.91 -1.73
CA ASP A 31 1.36 10.07 -0.95
C ASP A 31 2.24 11.29 -1.20
N GLN A 32 3.56 11.09 -1.19
CA GLN A 32 4.52 12.18 -1.38
C GLN A 32 4.46 12.78 -2.80
N ARG A 33 4.07 12.00 -3.81
CA ARG A 33 4.08 12.41 -5.22
C ARG A 33 2.75 12.97 -5.70
N LEU A 34 1.64 12.40 -5.26
CA LEU A 34 0.31 12.67 -5.81
C LEU A 34 -0.61 13.41 -4.84
N VAL A 35 -0.43 13.24 -3.55
CA VAL A 35 -1.34 13.72 -2.51
C VAL A 35 -0.89 15.06 -1.95
N ASP A 36 -1.85 15.90 -1.57
CA ASP A 36 -1.56 17.17 -0.90
C ASP A 36 -1.01 16.94 0.52
N LYS A 37 -0.10 17.79 0.97
CA LYS A 37 0.54 17.69 2.29
C LYS A 37 -0.47 17.71 3.44
N ALA A 38 -1.62 18.35 3.24
CA ALA A 38 -2.70 18.38 4.22
C ALA A 38 -3.28 16.99 4.54
N LEU A 39 -3.19 16.03 3.60
CA LEU A 39 -3.75 14.68 3.75
C LEU A 39 -2.70 13.62 4.14
N TRP A 40 -1.43 13.99 4.25
CA TRP A 40 -0.36 13.08 4.68
C TRP A 40 -0.57 12.46 6.07
N PRO A 41 -1.15 13.16 7.07
CA PRO A 41 -1.45 12.54 8.36
C PRO A 41 -2.38 11.34 8.25
N LEU A 42 -3.40 11.42 7.38
CA LEU A 42 -4.33 10.32 7.13
C LEU A 42 -3.64 9.12 6.49
N GLY A 43 -2.79 9.35 5.48
CA GLY A 43 -2.02 8.28 4.87
C GLY A 43 -1.09 7.57 5.86
N LYS A 44 -0.48 8.33 6.78
CA LYS A 44 0.35 7.78 7.86
C LYS A 44 -0.47 6.95 8.85
N GLU A 45 -1.65 7.44 9.24
CA GLU A 45 -2.55 6.72 10.15
C GLU A 45 -2.96 5.36 9.57
N LEU A 46 -3.33 5.31 8.28
CA LEU A 46 -3.69 4.06 7.60
C LEU A 46 -2.52 3.07 7.53
N ARG A 47 -1.30 3.55 7.29
CA ARG A 47 -0.10 2.69 7.31
C ARG A 47 0.18 2.12 8.72
N ASN A 48 0.03 2.96 9.75
CA ASN A 48 0.19 2.49 11.13
C ASN A 48 -0.85 1.42 11.49
N LEU A 49 -2.11 1.62 11.09
CA LEU A 49 -3.17 0.62 11.29
C LEU A 49 -2.80 -0.72 10.65
N GLN A 50 -2.27 -0.70 9.43
CA GLN A 50 -1.83 -1.93 8.77
C GLN A 50 -0.67 -2.62 9.51
N GLU A 51 0.30 -1.87 10.04
CA GLU A 51 1.41 -2.44 10.82
C GLU A 51 0.91 -3.09 12.13
N GLU A 52 -0.08 -2.48 12.78
CA GLU A 52 -0.72 -3.03 13.98
C GLU A 52 -1.53 -4.29 13.65
N ASP A 53 -2.31 -4.26 12.57
CA ASP A 53 -3.10 -5.39 12.10
C ASP A 53 -2.23 -6.61 11.77
N ILE A 54 -1.07 -6.42 11.13
CA ILE A 54 -0.12 -7.50 10.83
C ILE A 54 0.35 -8.16 12.13
N LYS A 55 0.69 -7.38 13.16
CA LYS A 55 1.14 -7.92 14.46
C LYS A 55 0.04 -8.73 15.14
N VAL A 56 -1.20 -8.25 15.09
CA VAL A 56 -2.35 -8.95 15.67
C VAL A 56 -2.61 -10.25 14.92
N VAL A 57 -2.59 -10.24 13.59
CA VAL A 57 -2.79 -11.45 12.77
C VAL A 57 -1.72 -12.49 13.06
N LEU A 58 -0.43 -12.11 13.07
CA LEU A 58 0.66 -13.01 13.38
C LEU A 58 0.58 -13.57 14.82
N ALA A 59 0.19 -12.74 15.78
CA ALA A 59 -0.02 -13.18 17.16
C ALA A 59 -1.16 -14.21 17.30
N ILE A 60 -2.23 -14.05 16.51
CA ILE A 60 -3.36 -15.00 16.51
C ILE A 60 -3.01 -16.30 15.76
N ALA A 61 -2.27 -16.20 14.66
CA ALA A 61 -1.76 -17.34 13.89
C ALA A 61 -0.67 -18.12 14.66
N ASN A 62 0.02 -17.45 15.58
CA ASN A 62 1.19 -17.93 16.31
C ASN A 62 2.38 -18.24 15.38
N ASP A 63 2.54 -17.39 14.36
CA ASP A 63 3.60 -17.47 13.36
C ASP A 63 4.56 -16.29 13.45
N SER A 64 5.81 -16.51 13.04
CA SER A 64 6.87 -15.50 13.08
C SER A 64 6.94 -14.62 11.83
N HIS A 65 6.34 -15.07 10.73
CA HIS A 65 6.36 -14.38 9.44
C HIS A 65 5.07 -14.66 8.67
N LEU A 66 4.68 -13.71 7.82
CA LEU A 66 3.48 -13.84 6.98
C LEU A 66 3.62 -15.05 6.05
N MET A 67 2.54 -15.82 5.90
CA MET A 67 2.48 -16.98 5.00
C MET A 67 3.51 -18.08 5.33
N ALA A 68 3.82 -18.30 6.61
CA ALA A 68 4.74 -19.36 7.04
C ALA A 68 4.30 -20.76 6.58
N ASP A 69 2.98 -21.01 6.52
CA ASP A 69 2.40 -22.27 6.06
C ASP A 69 2.58 -22.52 4.54
N LEU A 70 2.88 -21.48 3.76
CA LEU A 70 2.90 -21.49 2.30
C LEU A 70 4.18 -20.85 1.74
N PRO A 71 5.38 -21.42 2.00
CA PRO A 71 6.67 -20.80 1.69
C PRO A 71 6.86 -20.56 0.19
N TRP A 72 6.37 -21.47 -0.66
CA TRP A 72 6.42 -21.30 -2.11
C TRP A 72 5.61 -20.08 -2.60
N ILE A 73 4.47 -19.81 -1.98
CA ILE A 73 3.63 -18.66 -2.33
C ILE A 73 4.30 -17.36 -1.86
N ALA A 74 4.89 -17.37 -0.66
CA ALA A 74 5.65 -16.24 -0.14
C ALA A 74 6.81 -15.87 -1.07
N GLU A 75 7.60 -16.85 -1.52
CA GLU A 75 8.71 -16.64 -2.46
C GLU A 75 8.22 -16.11 -3.81
N SER A 76 7.12 -16.67 -4.34
CA SER A 76 6.52 -16.20 -5.60
C SER A 76 6.03 -14.75 -5.52
N ILE A 77 5.43 -14.35 -4.39
CA ILE A 77 5.01 -12.96 -4.14
C ILE A 77 6.25 -12.06 -4.05
N GLN A 78 7.29 -12.48 -3.33
CA GLN A 78 8.51 -11.70 -3.17
C GLN A 78 9.22 -11.45 -4.51
N LEU A 79 9.37 -12.49 -5.34
CA LEU A 79 9.93 -12.36 -6.70
C LEU A 79 9.11 -11.38 -7.54
N ARG A 80 7.78 -11.46 -7.46
CA ARG A 80 6.91 -10.55 -8.20
C ARG A 80 7.08 -9.10 -7.73
N ASN A 81 7.12 -8.86 -6.42
CA ASN A 81 7.26 -7.51 -5.86
C ASN A 81 8.50 -6.81 -6.43
N ILE A 82 9.65 -7.50 -6.50
CA ILE A 82 10.90 -6.97 -7.09
C ILE A 82 10.70 -6.42 -8.52
N TYR A 83 9.93 -7.11 -9.36
CA TYR A 83 9.65 -6.65 -10.73
C TYR A 83 8.53 -5.61 -10.81
N THR A 84 7.63 -5.57 -9.83
CA THR A 84 6.48 -4.65 -9.82
C THR A 84 6.84 -3.28 -9.27
N ASP A 85 7.81 -3.22 -8.35
CA ASP A 85 8.32 -1.97 -7.75
C ASP A 85 8.75 -0.91 -8.77
N PRO A 86 9.59 -1.21 -9.77
CA PRO A 86 9.98 -0.20 -10.77
C PRO A 86 8.78 0.28 -11.60
N LEU A 87 7.80 -0.58 -11.88
CA LEU A 87 6.58 -0.18 -12.59
C LEU A 87 5.74 0.78 -11.76
N ASN A 88 5.62 0.54 -10.45
CA ASN A 88 4.90 1.41 -9.54
C ASN A 88 5.55 2.79 -9.42
N VAL A 89 6.88 2.85 -9.36
CA VAL A 89 7.64 4.11 -9.34
C VAL A 89 7.44 4.90 -10.65
N LEU A 90 7.49 4.19 -11.79
CA LEU A 90 7.23 4.79 -13.10
C LEU A 90 5.79 5.33 -13.18
N GLN A 91 4.81 4.57 -12.70
CA GLN A 91 3.40 4.94 -12.68
C GLN A 91 3.18 6.22 -11.87
N ALA A 92 3.70 6.31 -10.64
CA ALA A 92 3.56 7.53 -9.83
C ALA A 92 4.17 8.76 -10.53
N SER A 93 5.31 8.58 -11.19
CA SER A 93 5.95 9.66 -11.97
C SER A 93 5.09 10.08 -13.17
N CYS A 94 4.52 9.12 -13.90
CA CYS A 94 3.63 9.35 -15.03
C CYS A 94 2.35 10.08 -14.59
N CYS A 95 1.72 9.67 -13.49
CA CYS A 95 0.50 10.31 -12.96
C CYS A 95 0.75 11.75 -12.47
N THR A 96 1.96 12.04 -11.98
CA THR A 96 2.32 13.38 -11.48
C THR A 96 2.38 14.42 -12.61
N ALA A 97 2.85 14.03 -13.81
CA ALA A 97 3.04 14.93 -14.95
C ALA A 97 1.75 15.64 -15.42
N PRO A 98 0.64 14.95 -15.75
CA PRO A 98 -0.60 15.59 -16.17
C PRO A 98 -1.29 16.34 -15.02
N ALA A 99 -1.18 15.86 -13.77
CA ALA A 99 -1.72 16.58 -12.60
C ALA A 99 -1.07 17.96 -12.42
N ARG A 100 0.25 18.06 -12.66
CA ARG A 100 0.97 19.34 -12.65
C ARG A 100 0.57 20.25 -13.81
N GLN A 101 0.35 19.73 -15.01
CA GLN A 101 -0.08 20.52 -16.16
C GLN A 101 -1.49 21.10 -15.94
N LYS A 102 -2.43 20.31 -15.42
CA LYS A 102 -3.79 20.79 -15.08
C LYS A 102 -3.76 21.86 -13.99
N LYS A 103 -2.96 21.70 -12.92
CA LYS A 103 -2.79 22.74 -11.88
C LYS A 103 -2.21 24.04 -12.46
N LYS A 104 -1.18 23.96 -13.31
CA LYS A 104 -0.58 25.14 -13.97
C LYS A 104 -1.58 25.85 -14.89
N ALA A 105 -2.31 25.11 -15.72
CA ALA A 105 -3.32 25.67 -16.61
C ALA A 105 -4.45 26.38 -15.82
N ARG A 106 -4.95 25.74 -14.75
CA ARG A 106 -5.99 26.31 -13.88
C ARG A 106 -5.53 27.61 -13.20
N ASN A 107 -4.30 27.64 -12.67
CA ASN A 107 -3.76 28.85 -12.03
C ASN A 107 -3.53 29.99 -13.03
N ARG A 108 -3.20 29.67 -14.28
CA ARG A 108 -3.03 30.69 -15.35
C ARG A 108 -4.35 31.36 -15.72
N ILE A 109 -5.44 30.60 -15.79
CA ILE A 109 -6.80 31.11 -16.06
C ILE A 109 -7.29 31.97 -14.89
N LEU A 110 -7.09 31.52 -13.65
CA LEU A 110 -7.47 32.30 -12.45
C LEU A 110 -6.67 33.62 -12.33
N ALA A 111 -5.43 33.66 -12.80
CA ALA A 111 -4.60 34.86 -12.80
C ALA A 111 -4.95 35.86 -13.91
N SER A 112 -5.51 35.41 -15.05
CA SER A 112 -5.97 36.33 -16.11
C SER A 112 -7.33 36.94 -15.83
N ASN A 113 -8.16 36.29 -15.00
CA ASN A 113 -9.51 36.75 -14.65
C ASN A 113 -9.55 37.70 -13.43
N LYS A 114 -8.37 38.07 -12.90
CA LYS A 114 -8.18 39.03 -11.79
C LYS A 114 -7.61 40.38 -12.26
N ARG A 115 -7.53 40.62 -13.57
CA ARG A 115 -7.21 41.92 -14.17
C ARG A 115 -8.45 42.51 -14.83
#